data_AF-X5ZPL3-F1
#
_entry.id   AF-X5ZPL3-F1
#
_cell.length_a   1.000
_cell.length_b   1.000
_cell.length_c   1.000
_cell.angle_alpha   90.00
_cell.angle_beta   90.00
_cell.angle_gamma   90.00
#
_symmetry.space_group_name_H-M   'P 1'
#
loop_
_entity.id
_entity.type
_entity.pdbx_description
1 polymer ?
#
loop_
_entity_poly.entity_id
_entity_poly.type
_entity_poly.pdbx_seq_one_letter_code
_entity_poly.pdbx_strand_id
1 'polypeptide(L)'
;MMKQVFLAFTVVLAVLAGMAAPAKAEPTVTYALDNGLQVVLVPDHRVPKVVMNLRYRVGSMNEPAGRSGFAHLFEHLMFSGTPAWPNVFGAHAALGNEINAWTTEDGTVYYVDGLSSSLPMILSLEADRMANLGRSVTQAKLDLQRSVVKNEMRQNVLDKAGASGWEAFWSGLFPKPHPYSRMVIGSVADLNRAMTTPRR
;
A
#
# COMPACT_ATOMS: atom_id res chain seq x y z
N MET A 1 -18.57 71.31 -19.21
CA MET A 1 -17.84 70.06 -19.55
C MET A 1 -17.22 69.52 -18.28
N MET A 2 -17.74 68.41 -17.77
CA MET A 2 -17.12 67.40 -16.89
C MET A 2 -18.25 66.64 -16.20
N LYS A 3 -18.89 65.77 -16.99
CA LYS A 3 -19.56 64.58 -16.48
C LYS A 3 -18.47 63.53 -16.36
N GLN A 4 -18.41 62.81 -15.24
CA GLN A 4 -18.20 61.35 -15.14
C GLN A 4 -17.49 60.95 -13.83
N VAL A 5 -17.93 59.79 -13.35
CA VAL A 5 -17.26 58.90 -12.38
C VAL A 5 -17.39 59.26 -10.90
N PHE A 6 -18.60 59.16 -10.34
CA PHE A 6 -18.79 58.69 -8.95
C PHE A 6 -20.18 58.06 -8.84
N LEU A 7 -20.33 56.81 -9.28
CA LEU A 7 -21.43 55.96 -8.82
C LEU A 7 -20.84 54.71 -8.18
N ALA A 8 -20.60 54.89 -6.88
CA ALA A 8 -20.60 53.90 -5.81
C ALA A 8 -20.80 52.43 -6.23
N PHE A 9 -19.67 51.73 -6.25
CA PHE A 9 -19.46 50.38 -5.72
C PHE A 9 -20.52 49.93 -4.69
N THR A 10 -21.70 49.47 -5.12
CA THR A 10 -22.75 48.99 -4.20
C THR A 10 -23.55 47.79 -4.73
N VAL A 11 -22.92 46.92 -5.53
CA VAL A 11 -23.51 45.61 -5.90
C VAL A 11 -22.46 44.49 -5.88
N VAL A 12 -21.52 44.51 -4.92
CA VAL A 12 -20.57 43.38 -4.73
C VAL A 12 -20.81 42.62 -3.42
N LEU A 13 -21.78 43.02 -2.60
CA LEU A 13 -21.98 42.47 -1.25
C LEU A 13 -23.18 41.52 -1.09
N ALA A 14 -23.53 40.76 -2.13
CA ALA A 14 -24.58 39.73 -2.04
C ALA A 14 -24.22 38.36 -2.65
N VAL A 15 -22.96 38.14 -3.05
CA VAL A 15 -22.50 36.83 -3.58
C VAL A 15 -21.71 36.01 -2.55
N LEU A 16 -21.47 36.54 -1.35
CA LEU A 16 -20.65 35.86 -0.32
C LEU A 16 -21.44 35.06 0.73
N ALA A 17 -22.78 35.00 0.65
CA ALA A 17 -23.59 34.26 1.63
C ALA A 17 -23.92 32.81 1.21
N GLY A 18 -23.21 32.29 0.20
CA GLY A 18 -23.32 30.90 -0.26
C GLY A 18 -22.17 30.01 0.18
N MET A 19 -21.47 30.33 1.28
CA MET A 19 -20.58 29.34 1.89
C MET A 19 -21.45 28.19 2.39
N ALA A 20 -21.58 27.15 1.57
CA ALA A 20 -22.14 25.88 1.97
C ALA A 20 -21.50 25.52 3.31
N ALA A 21 -22.33 25.38 4.35
CA ALA A 21 -21.87 24.89 5.64
C ALA A 21 -21.05 23.63 5.39
N PRO A 22 -19.89 23.44 6.04
CA PRO A 22 -19.12 22.23 5.85
C PRO A 22 -20.06 21.05 6.09
N ALA A 23 -20.17 20.18 5.08
CA ALA A 23 -21.00 18.99 5.19
C ALA A 23 -20.61 18.27 6.49
N LYS A 24 -21.61 18.00 7.34
CA LYS A 24 -21.38 17.33 8.61
C LYS A 24 -20.71 15.99 8.30
N ALA A 25 -19.50 15.79 8.83
CA ALA A 25 -18.80 14.53 8.67
C ALA A 25 -19.68 13.41 9.26
N GLU A 26 -19.93 12.37 8.47
CA GLU A 26 -20.57 11.17 8.96
C GLU A 26 -19.67 10.50 10.00
N PRO A 27 -20.24 9.87 11.04
CA PRO A 27 -19.44 9.25 12.08
C PRO A 27 -18.59 8.10 11.51
N THR A 28 -17.36 7.99 11.99
CA THR A 28 -16.53 6.80 11.74
C THR A 28 -17.16 5.59 12.42
N VAL A 29 -17.30 4.50 11.67
CA VAL A 29 -17.84 3.23 12.17
C VAL A 29 -16.72 2.21 12.25
N THR A 30 -16.59 1.52 13.39
CA THR A 30 -15.61 0.44 13.57
C THR A 30 -16.35 -0.82 13.99
N TYR A 31 -16.02 -1.94 13.35
CA TYR A 31 -16.62 -3.24 13.66
C TYR A 31 -15.68 -4.38 13.27
N ALA A 32 -15.98 -5.58 13.76
CA ALA A 32 -15.28 -6.81 13.40
C ALA A 32 -16.23 -7.71 12.60
N LEU A 33 -15.69 -8.38 11.58
CA LEU A 33 -16.37 -9.49 10.92
C LEU A 33 -16.26 -10.76 11.78
N ASP A 34 -17.11 -11.77 11.51
CA ASP A 34 -17.11 -13.04 12.25
C ASP A 34 -15.76 -13.78 12.20
N ASN A 35 -14.97 -13.57 11.15
CA ASN A 35 -13.63 -14.13 11.01
C ASN A 35 -12.53 -13.33 11.72
N GLY A 36 -12.90 -12.29 12.47
CA GLY A 36 -11.99 -11.43 13.23
C GLY A 36 -11.38 -10.25 12.46
N LEU A 37 -11.65 -10.12 11.15
CA LEU A 37 -11.17 -8.98 10.36
C LEU A 37 -11.78 -7.68 10.91
N GLN A 38 -10.91 -6.75 11.32
CA GLN A 38 -11.31 -5.44 11.81
C GLN A 38 -11.53 -4.47 10.64
N VAL A 39 -12.64 -3.75 10.68
CA VAL A 39 -13.02 -2.77 9.66
C VAL A 39 -13.20 -1.41 10.32
N VAL A 40 -12.57 -0.39 9.74
CA VAL A 40 -12.79 1.02 10.07
C VAL A 40 -13.33 1.69 8.81
N LEU A 41 -14.58 2.11 8.86
CA LEU A 41 -15.27 2.79 7.76
C LEU A 41 -15.41 4.28 8.10
N VAL A 42 -14.93 5.14 7.20
CA VAL A 42 -15.06 6.59 7.29
C VAL A 42 -15.90 7.07 6.10
N PRO A 43 -17.22 7.25 6.24
CA PRO A 43 -18.06 7.68 5.13
C PRO A 43 -17.79 9.15 4.77
N ASP A 44 -17.52 9.40 3.50
CA ASP A 44 -17.40 10.74 2.93
C ASP A 44 -18.00 10.74 1.52
N HIS A 45 -19.15 11.39 1.37
CA HIS A 45 -19.92 11.39 0.12
C HIS A 45 -19.69 12.66 -0.74
N ARG A 46 -18.66 13.48 -0.43
CA ARG A 46 -18.38 14.71 -1.18
C ARG A 46 -17.95 14.45 -2.63
N VAL A 47 -17.30 13.31 -2.88
CA VAL A 47 -16.87 12.86 -4.20
C VAL A 47 -17.17 11.36 -4.35
N PRO A 48 -17.48 10.86 -5.56
CA PRO A 48 -17.77 9.44 -5.79
C PRO A 48 -16.48 8.60 -5.84
N LYS A 49 -15.66 8.69 -4.79
CA LYS A 49 -14.40 7.97 -4.64
C LYS A 49 -14.43 7.03 -3.45
N VAL A 50 -13.56 6.03 -3.49
CA VAL A 50 -13.27 5.17 -2.35
C VAL A 50 -11.77 4.97 -2.24
N VAL A 51 -11.27 5.00 -1.02
CA VAL A 51 -9.90 4.63 -0.68
C VAL A 51 -9.96 3.46 0.29
N MET A 52 -9.21 2.42 0.00
CA MET A 52 -9.12 1.24 0.85
C MET A 52 -7.67 0.98 1.22
N ASN A 53 -7.44 0.73 2.51
CA ASN A 53 -6.18 0.22 3.03
C ASN A 53 -6.44 -1.14 3.66
N LEU A 54 -5.83 -2.19 3.11
CA LEU A 54 -5.79 -3.51 3.73
C LEU A 54 -4.44 -3.69 4.42
N ARG A 55 -4.45 -3.73 5.76
CA ARG A 55 -3.23 -3.85 6.56
C ARG A 55 -3.09 -5.25 7.14
N TYR A 56 -1.96 -5.89 6.85
CA TYR A 56 -1.51 -7.09 7.52
C TYR A 56 -0.57 -6.70 8.66
N ARG A 57 -0.83 -7.23 9.87
CA ARG A 57 0.03 -7.03 11.04
C ARG A 57 1.22 -8.00 11.01
N VAL A 58 1.94 -7.99 9.89
CA VAL A 58 3.15 -8.78 9.61
C VAL A 58 4.08 -7.92 8.78
N GLY A 59 5.30 -7.70 9.25
CA GLY A 59 6.34 -6.96 8.54
C GLY A 59 7.70 -7.65 8.68
N SER A 60 8.79 -6.92 8.40
CA SER A 60 10.14 -7.50 8.48
C SER A 60 10.53 -7.97 9.88
N MET A 61 9.92 -7.41 10.93
CA MET A 61 10.18 -7.84 12.31
C MET A 61 9.77 -9.28 12.59
N ASN A 62 8.85 -9.82 11.78
CA ASN A 62 8.31 -11.17 11.94
C ASN A 62 9.13 -12.21 11.16
N GLU A 63 10.18 -11.80 10.45
CA GLU A 63 10.97 -12.68 9.61
C GLU A 63 11.88 -13.60 10.43
N PRO A 64 11.87 -14.91 10.16
CA PRO A 64 12.78 -15.81 10.84
C PRO A 64 14.24 -15.55 10.41
N ALA A 65 15.18 -16.00 11.24
CA ALA A 65 16.59 -15.90 10.93
C ALA A 65 16.92 -16.56 9.57
N GLY A 66 17.73 -15.88 8.77
CA GLY A 66 18.12 -16.34 7.44
C GLY A 66 17.05 -16.22 6.36
N ARG A 67 15.93 -15.51 6.63
CA ARG A 67 14.89 -15.20 5.64
C ARG A 67 14.52 -13.71 5.61
N SER A 68 15.51 -12.83 5.73
CA SER A 68 15.24 -11.39 5.65
C SER A 68 14.72 -10.97 4.26
N GLY A 69 13.82 -9.99 4.22
CA GLY A 69 13.21 -9.44 3.01
C GLY A 69 12.05 -10.26 2.44
N PHE A 70 11.57 -11.27 3.18
CA PHE A 70 10.46 -12.12 2.78
C PHE A 70 9.10 -11.41 2.87
N ALA A 71 8.90 -10.54 3.87
CA ALA A 71 7.68 -9.74 3.96
C ALA A 71 7.54 -8.84 2.73
N HIS A 72 8.61 -8.12 2.39
CA HIS A 72 8.65 -7.29 1.18
C HIS A 72 8.54 -8.13 -0.11
N LEU A 73 9.20 -9.29 -0.20
CA LEU A 73 9.03 -10.18 -1.35
C LEU A 73 7.58 -10.68 -1.49
N PHE A 74 6.87 -10.94 -0.39
CA PHE A 74 5.47 -11.35 -0.41
C PHE A 74 4.55 -10.21 -0.87
N GLU A 75 4.89 -8.96 -0.53
CA GLU A 75 4.27 -7.76 -1.09
C GLU A 75 4.27 -7.79 -2.62
N HIS A 76 5.43 -8.02 -3.25
CA HIS A 76 5.57 -8.14 -4.71
C HIS A 76 4.79 -9.34 -5.26
N LEU A 77 4.83 -10.48 -4.57
CA LEU A 77 4.10 -11.69 -5.00
C LEU A 77 2.58 -11.47 -5.02
N MET A 78 2.02 -10.66 -4.12
CA MET A 78 0.59 -10.33 -4.09
C MET A 78 0.09 -9.57 -5.33
N PHE A 79 0.99 -9.04 -6.16
CA PHE A 79 0.66 -8.46 -7.47
C PHE A 79 0.79 -9.45 -8.64
N SER A 80 1.32 -10.65 -8.40
CA SER A 80 1.45 -11.71 -9.41
C SER A 80 0.13 -12.44 -9.71
N GLY A 81 -0.95 -12.07 -9.02
CA GLY A 81 -2.30 -12.52 -9.25
C GLY A 81 -2.61 -13.95 -8.78
N THR A 82 -3.89 -14.30 -8.89
CA THR A 82 -4.48 -15.59 -8.55
C THR A 82 -5.11 -16.22 -9.81
N PRO A 83 -5.71 -17.42 -9.75
CA PRO A 83 -6.44 -17.96 -10.90
C PRO A 83 -7.67 -17.12 -11.28
N ALA A 84 -8.34 -16.50 -10.29
CA ALA A 84 -9.51 -15.64 -10.54
C ALA A 84 -9.10 -14.23 -11.02
N TRP A 85 -7.98 -13.71 -10.51
CA TRP A 85 -7.45 -12.39 -10.84
C TRP A 85 -6.00 -12.50 -11.30
N PRO A 86 -5.73 -13.01 -12.52
CA PRO A 86 -4.37 -13.28 -12.99
C PRO A 86 -3.55 -12.01 -13.29
N ASN A 87 -4.20 -10.88 -13.52
CA ASN A 87 -3.57 -9.59 -13.77
C ASN A 87 -4.17 -8.50 -12.87
N VAL A 88 -3.60 -8.35 -11.67
CA VAL A 88 -4.08 -7.39 -10.66
C VAL A 88 -3.99 -5.95 -11.18
N PHE A 89 -2.82 -5.55 -11.71
CA PHE A 89 -2.64 -4.20 -12.26
C PHE A 89 -3.63 -3.89 -13.39
N GLY A 90 -3.80 -4.83 -14.33
CA GLY A 90 -4.74 -4.66 -15.44
C GLY A 90 -6.20 -4.54 -14.98
N ALA A 91 -6.61 -5.36 -14.00
CA ALA A 91 -7.97 -5.31 -13.45
C ALA A 91 -8.28 -3.96 -12.78
N HIS A 92 -7.34 -3.40 -12.02
CA HIS A 92 -7.49 -2.08 -11.42
C HIS A 92 -7.44 -0.95 -12.46
N ALA A 93 -6.47 -1.00 -13.39
CA ALA A 93 -6.31 0.01 -14.43
C ALA A 93 -7.54 0.11 -15.35
N ALA A 94 -8.20 -1.01 -15.66
CA ALA A 94 -9.41 -1.04 -16.48
C ALA A 94 -10.58 -0.24 -15.87
N LEU A 95 -10.57 -0.01 -14.55
CA LEU A 95 -11.56 0.80 -13.84
C LEU A 95 -11.01 2.16 -13.39
N GLY A 96 -9.79 2.52 -13.81
CA GLY A 96 -9.13 3.77 -13.42
C GLY A 96 -8.72 3.82 -11.94
N ASN A 97 -8.55 2.66 -11.30
CA ASN A 97 -8.07 2.61 -9.92
C ASN A 97 -6.54 2.71 -9.87
N GLU A 98 -6.02 3.50 -8.95
CA GLU A 98 -4.60 3.52 -8.58
C GLU A 98 -4.36 2.55 -7.42
N ILE A 99 -3.30 1.77 -7.50
CA ILE A 99 -2.94 0.79 -6.46
C ILE A 99 -1.49 0.93 -6.08
N ASN A 100 -1.18 0.65 -4.82
CA ASN A 100 0.17 0.57 -4.33
C ASN A 100 0.25 -0.36 -3.12
N ALA A 101 1.46 -0.65 -2.66
CA ALA A 101 1.70 -1.32 -1.40
C ALA A 101 3.01 -0.82 -0.78
N TRP A 102 3.18 -1.11 0.50
CA TRP A 102 4.45 -0.93 1.17
C TRP A 102 4.56 -1.85 2.38
N THR A 103 5.78 -2.23 2.70
CA THR A 103 6.13 -3.02 3.87
C THR A 103 7.02 -2.21 4.80
N THR A 104 6.75 -2.32 6.09
CA THR A 104 7.59 -1.81 7.16
C THR A 104 8.04 -2.95 8.07
N GLU A 105 8.73 -2.62 9.15
CA GLU A 105 9.06 -3.56 10.19
C GLU A 105 7.80 -4.20 10.81
N ASP A 106 6.73 -3.42 10.98
CA ASP A 106 5.55 -3.79 11.77
C ASP A 106 4.33 -4.27 10.96
N GLY A 107 4.34 -4.06 9.63
CA GLY A 107 3.20 -4.42 8.80
C GLY A 107 3.42 -4.21 7.32
N THR A 108 2.53 -4.82 6.54
CA THR A 108 2.41 -4.59 5.10
C THR A 108 1.03 -4.04 4.81
N VAL A 109 0.96 -2.98 3.99
CA VAL A 109 -0.28 -2.33 3.59
C VAL A 109 -0.44 -2.45 2.09
N TYR A 110 -1.64 -2.82 1.66
CA TYR A 110 -2.08 -2.71 0.28
C TYR A 110 -3.13 -1.60 0.17
N TYR A 111 -2.90 -0.70 -0.76
CA TYR A 111 -3.67 0.52 -0.95
C TYR A 111 -4.36 0.52 -2.30
N VAL A 112 -5.59 1.01 -2.33
CA VAL A 112 -6.35 1.27 -3.55
C VAL A 112 -7.05 2.61 -3.44
N ASP A 113 -6.93 3.46 -4.46
CA ASP A 113 -7.73 4.66 -4.69
C ASP A 113 -8.51 4.51 -6.00
N GLY A 114 -9.82 4.68 -5.95
CA GLY A 114 -10.67 4.48 -7.11
C GLY A 114 -12.02 5.15 -7.00
N LEU A 115 -12.88 4.87 -7.98
CA LEU A 115 -14.28 5.27 -7.96
C LEU A 115 -15.05 4.40 -6.97
N SER A 116 -16.04 4.97 -6.28
CA SER A 116 -16.86 4.22 -5.32
C SER A 116 -17.59 3.03 -5.97
N SER A 117 -17.89 3.09 -7.27
CA SER A 117 -18.44 1.99 -8.06
C SER A 117 -17.49 0.81 -8.23
N SER A 118 -16.17 1.00 -8.08
CA SER A 118 -15.18 -0.08 -8.11
C SER A 118 -15.14 -0.91 -6.83
N LEU A 119 -15.74 -0.43 -5.73
CA LEU A 119 -15.61 -1.06 -4.41
C LEU A 119 -15.92 -2.57 -4.38
N PRO A 120 -17.00 -3.08 -5.03
CA PRO A 120 -17.25 -4.52 -5.05
C PRO A 120 -16.13 -5.33 -5.70
N MET A 121 -15.53 -4.83 -6.78
CA MET A 121 -14.38 -5.47 -7.44
C MET A 121 -13.16 -5.45 -6.54
N ILE A 122 -12.86 -4.28 -5.95
CA ILE A 122 -11.71 -4.09 -5.04
C ILE A 122 -11.79 -5.10 -3.90
N LEU A 123 -12.92 -5.17 -3.19
CA LEU A 123 -13.11 -6.10 -2.08
C LEU A 123 -13.01 -7.58 -2.50
N SER A 124 -13.58 -7.92 -3.66
CA SER A 124 -13.52 -9.29 -4.21
C SER A 124 -12.10 -9.72 -4.54
N LEU A 125 -11.34 -8.85 -5.20
CA LEU A 125 -9.95 -9.11 -5.58
C LEU A 125 -9.07 -9.26 -4.33
N GLU A 126 -9.22 -8.36 -3.36
CA GLU A 126 -8.43 -8.37 -2.12
C GLU A 126 -8.70 -9.61 -1.27
N ALA A 127 -9.98 -9.98 -1.13
CA ALA A 127 -10.38 -11.21 -0.44
C ALA A 127 -9.81 -12.46 -1.15
N ASP A 128 -9.86 -12.49 -2.49
CA ASP A 128 -9.34 -13.62 -3.24
C ASP A 128 -7.82 -13.75 -3.11
N ARG A 129 -7.05 -12.67 -3.29
CA ARG A 129 -5.59 -12.76 -3.14
C ARG A 129 -5.15 -13.05 -1.70
N MET A 130 -5.91 -12.61 -0.69
CA MET A 130 -5.67 -12.99 0.70
C MET A 130 -5.76 -14.51 0.90
N ALA A 131 -6.73 -15.17 0.28
CA ALA A 131 -6.99 -16.60 0.50
C ALA A 131 -6.29 -17.54 -0.50
N ASN A 132 -6.10 -17.08 -1.75
CA ASN A 132 -5.81 -17.97 -2.88
C ASN A 132 -4.48 -17.70 -3.58
N LEU A 133 -3.68 -16.70 -3.16
CA LEU A 133 -2.40 -16.38 -3.82
C LEU A 133 -1.50 -17.61 -3.98
N GLY A 134 -1.40 -18.45 -2.95
CA GLY A 134 -0.55 -19.64 -2.96
C GLY A 134 -0.83 -20.61 -4.12
N ARG A 135 -2.04 -20.60 -4.70
CA ARG A 135 -2.40 -21.43 -5.87
C ARG A 135 -1.74 -20.97 -7.17
N SER A 136 -1.22 -19.74 -7.19
CA SER A 136 -0.63 -19.12 -8.37
C SER A 136 0.85 -18.79 -8.22
N VAL A 137 1.44 -19.00 -7.04
CA VAL A 137 2.88 -18.80 -6.82
C VAL A 137 3.66 -20.01 -7.32
N THR A 138 4.19 -19.91 -8.54
CA THR A 138 5.12 -20.88 -9.11
C THR A 138 6.57 -20.46 -8.82
N GLN A 139 7.52 -21.40 -8.91
CA GLN A 139 8.93 -21.08 -8.77
C GLN A 139 9.38 -20.03 -9.80
N ALA A 140 8.88 -20.09 -11.04
CA ALA A 140 9.18 -19.11 -12.07
C ALA A 140 8.70 -17.69 -11.69
N LYS A 141 7.49 -17.55 -11.14
CA LYS A 141 7.00 -16.25 -10.64
C LYS A 141 7.82 -15.76 -9.45
N LEU A 142 8.17 -16.65 -8.53
CA LEU A 142 9.04 -16.34 -7.40
C LEU A 142 10.43 -15.85 -7.84
N ASP A 143 11.05 -16.52 -8.81
CA ASP A 143 12.38 -16.15 -9.31
C ASP A 143 12.36 -14.81 -10.05
N LEU A 144 11.26 -14.54 -10.79
CA LEU A 144 11.03 -13.24 -11.40
C LEU A 144 10.95 -12.15 -10.32
N GLN A 145 10.06 -12.29 -9.33
CA GLN A 145 9.89 -11.26 -8.29
C GLN A 145 11.16 -11.10 -7.44
N ARG A 146 11.89 -12.18 -7.13
CA ARG A 146 13.21 -12.09 -6.49
C ARG A 146 14.19 -11.24 -7.31
N SER A 147 14.15 -11.35 -8.63
CA SER A 147 15.04 -10.59 -9.51
C SER A 147 14.66 -9.11 -9.54
N VAL A 148 13.37 -8.79 -9.53
CA VAL A 148 12.84 -7.43 -9.41
C VAL A 148 13.24 -6.79 -8.09
N VAL A 149 12.99 -7.46 -6.96
CA VAL A 149 13.36 -6.96 -5.61
C VAL A 149 14.87 -6.73 -5.48
N LYS A 150 15.71 -7.61 -6.06
CA LYS A 150 17.17 -7.39 -6.07
C LYS A 150 17.57 -6.19 -6.91
N ASN A 151 16.88 -5.95 -8.03
CA ASN A 151 17.14 -4.77 -8.84
C ASN A 151 16.71 -3.49 -8.11
N GLU A 152 15.57 -3.51 -7.45
CA GLU A 152 15.12 -2.43 -6.57
C GLU A 152 16.13 -2.17 -5.45
N MET A 153 16.63 -3.23 -4.80
CA MET A 153 17.68 -3.12 -3.77
C MET A 153 18.94 -2.45 -4.30
N ARG A 154 19.37 -2.78 -5.54
CA ARG A 154 20.50 -2.08 -6.17
C ARG A 154 20.22 -0.60 -6.32
N GLN A 155 19.08 -0.25 -6.93
CA GLN A 155 18.73 1.14 -7.24
C GLN A 155 18.50 2.00 -5.98
N ASN A 156 17.78 1.47 -4.99
CA ASN A 156 17.30 2.23 -3.84
C ASN A 156 18.24 2.17 -2.63
N VAL A 157 19.12 1.16 -2.57
CA VAL A 157 20.01 0.93 -1.44
C VAL A 157 21.46 0.84 -1.89
N LEU A 158 21.86 -0.15 -2.68
CA LEU A 158 23.29 -0.42 -2.90
C LEU A 158 24.00 0.68 -3.69
N ASP A 159 23.34 1.26 -4.69
CA ASP A 159 23.90 2.29 -5.58
C ASP A 159 23.57 3.71 -5.12
N LYS A 160 22.82 3.86 -4.02
CA LYS A 160 22.39 5.17 -3.50
C LYS A 160 23.41 5.72 -2.52
N ALA A 161 23.89 6.94 -2.79
CA ALA A 161 24.79 7.64 -1.89
C ALA A 161 24.18 7.76 -0.47
N GLY A 162 24.97 7.39 0.54
CA GLY A 162 24.58 7.45 1.96
C GLY A 162 23.78 6.25 2.48
N ALA A 163 23.34 5.33 1.62
CA ALA A 163 22.55 4.16 2.05
C ALA A 163 23.34 3.23 2.98
N SER A 164 24.63 2.99 2.71
CA SER A 164 25.50 2.19 3.58
C SER A 164 25.71 2.83 4.96
N GLY A 165 25.79 4.16 5.02
CA GLY A 165 25.86 4.92 6.27
C GLY A 165 24.55 4.82 7.06
N TRP A 166 23.41 4.95 6.38
CA TRP A 166 22.09 4.75 6.99
C TRP A 166 21.92 3.33 7.52
N GLU A 167 22.38 2.31 6.78
CA GLU A 167 22.33 0.92 7.21
C GLU A 167 23.18 0.65 8.45
N ALA A 168 24.40 1.18 8.48
CA ALA A 168 25.26 1.08 9.65
C ALA A 168 24.67 1.81 10.87
N PHE A 169 24.12 3.01 10.66
CA PHE A 169 23.46 3.77 11.72
C PHE A 169 22.26 3.00 12.29
N TRP A 170 21.33 2.58 11.44
CA TRP A 170 20.11 1.87 11.86
C TRP A 170 20.42 0.54 12.57
N SER A 171 21.31 -0.27 11.98
CA SER A 171 21.71 -1.55 12.57
C SER A 171 22.53 -1.36 13.86
N GLY A 172 23.16 -0.20 14.06
CA GLY A 172 23.84 0.17 15.29
C GLY A 172 22.87 0.54 16.43
N LEU A 173 21.70 1.09 16.11
CA LEU A 173 20.65 1.39 17.10
C LEU A 173 20.01 0.12 17.66
N PHE A 174 19.91 -0.93 16.85
CA PHE A 174 19.28 -2.20 17.21
C PHE A 174 20.29 -3.34 17.19
N PRO A 175 20.91 -3.71 18.32
CA PRO A 175 21.85 -4.82 18.35
C PRO A 175 21.16 -6.14 18.03
N LYS A 176 21.88 -7.04 17.35
CA LYS A 176 21.43 -8.42 17.16
C LYS A 176 21.19 -9.08 18.53
N PRO A 177 20.13 -9.91 18.70
CA PRO A 177 19.26 -10.44 17.65
C PRO A 177 17.95 -9.64 17.40
N HIS A 178 17.85 -8.38 17.84
CA HIS A 178 16.62 -7.58 17.71
C HIS A 178 16.10 -7.57 16.26
N PRO A 179 14.80 -7.81 15.99
CA PRO A 179 14.30 -7.94 14.62
C PRO A 179 14.56 -6.71 13.74
N TYR A 180 14.50 -5.50 14.31
CA TYR A 180 14.78 -4.25 13.59
C TYR A 180 16.27 -4.05 13.24
N SER A 181 17.17 -4.94 13.68
CA SER A 181 18.58 -4.91 13.26
C SER A 181 18.78 -5.25 11.78
N ARG A 182 17.71 -5.42 11.02
CA ARG A 182 17.68 -5.86 9.62
C ARG A 182 16.81 -4.88 8.86
N MET A 183 17.26 -4.51 7.67
CA MET A 183 16.47 -3.70 6.76
C MET A 183 15.29 -4.49 6.19
N VAL A 184 14.17 -3.79 5.97
CA VAL A 184 12.93 -4.38 5.40
C VAL A 184 13.17 -5.08 4.06
N ILE A 185 14.04 -4.52 3.22
CA ILE A 185 14.37 -5.08 1.90
C ILE A 185 15.19 -6.40 1.99
N GLY A 186 15.74 -6.70 3.17
CA GLY A 186 16.50 -7.91 3.43
C GLY A 186 17.89 -7.95 2.80
N SER A 187 18.39 -9.17 2.58
CA SER A 187 19.70 -9.41 1.97
C SER A 187 19.59 -10.24 0.70
N VAL A 188 20.50 -10.06 -0.25
CA VAL A 188 20.56 -10.89 -1.47
C VAL A 188 20.71 -12.38 -1.12
N ALA A 189 21.49 -12.70 -0.08
CA ALA A 189 21.72 -14.07 0.35
C ALA A 189 20.44 -14.73 0.91
N ASP A 190 19.63 -13.98 1.65
CA ASP A 190 18.37 -14.43 2.24
C ASP A 190 17.29 -14.57 1.17
N LEU A 191 17.14 -13.57 0.29
CA LEU A 191 16.25 -13.64 -0.87
C LEU A 191 16.58 -14.85 -1.76
N ASN A 192 17.87 -15.20 -1.88
CA ASN A 192 18.31 -16.39 -2.62
C ASN A 192 17.81 -17.72 -2.04
N ARG A 193 17.44 -17.75 -0.76
CA ARG A 193 16.90 -18.93 -0.08
C ARG A 193 15.39 -19.08 -0.19
N ALA A 194 14.67 -18.10 -0.76
CA ALA A 194 13.23 -18.22 -1.00
C ALA A 194 12.93 -19.29 -2.06
N MET A 195 11.99 -20.18 -1.77
CA MET A 195 11.61 -21.34 -2.60
C MET A 195 10.14 -21.68 -2.33
N THR A 196 9.44 -22.23 -3.32
CA THR A 196 8.01 -22.57 -3.21
C THR A 196 7.73 -23.90 -2.49
N THR A 197 8.75 -24.65 -2.11
CA THR A 197 8.62 -25.97 -1.46
C THR A 197 9.33 -25.95 -0.10
N PRO A 198 8.77 -26.56 0.96
CA PRO A 198 9.52 -26.75 2.20
C PRO A 198 10.76 -27.60 1.93
N ARG A 199 11.93 -27.20 2.43
CA ARG A 199 13.04 -28.15 2.60
C ARG A 199 12.54 -29.21 3.58
N ARG A 200 12.51 -30.46 3.12
CA ARG A 200 12.48 -31.61 4.04
C ARG A 200 13.78 -31.65 4.83
#